data_AF-A0A661BZA0-F1
#
_entry.id   AF-A0A661BZA0-F1
#
_cell.length_a   1.000
_cell.length_b   1.000
_cell.length_c   1.000
_cell.angle_alpha   90.00
_cell.angle_beta   90.00
_cell.angle_gamma   90.00
#
_symmetry.space_group_name_H-M   'P 1'
#
loop_
_entity.id
_entity.type
_entity.pdbx_description
1 polymer ?
#
loop_
_entity_poly.entity_id
_entity_poly.type
_entity_poly.pdbx_seq_one_letter_code
_entity_poly.pdbx_strand_id
1 'polypeptide(L)' 'EYDGPIVTDNDSHVLWVEKYDEVWVGRDGKNLLRYLNHSTKPQAEFVGFKLYAMRDIKAGEEITIDYGEEP' A
#
# COMPACT_ATOMS: atom_id res chain seq x y z
N GLU A 1 0.08 -2.23 9.87
CA GLU A 1 -0.41 -0.98 9.28
C GLU A 1 0.75 -0.30 8.57
N TYR A 2 0.51 0.41 7.47
CA TYR A 2 1.49 1.24 6.77
C TYR A 2 1.76 2.48 7.62
N ASP A 3 2.97 2.56 8.18
CA ASP A 3 3.30 3.49 9.25
C ASP A 3 4.36 4.48 8.82
N GLY A 4 4.21 5.73 9.25
CA GLY A 4 5.03 6.86 8.83
C GLY A 4 4.33 8.22 8.96
N PRO A 5 5.06 9.33 8.78
CA PRO A 5 4.49 10.68 8.86
C PRO A 5 3.48 10.93 7.73
N ILE A 6 2.49 11.76 8.01
CA ILE A 6 1.58 12.29 6.99
C ILE A 6 2.37 13.27 6.11
N VAL A 7 2.20 13.15 4.80
CA VAL A 7 2.87 13.99 3.81
C VAL A 7 1.90 14.49 2.75
N THR A 8 2.28 15.58 2.10
CA THR A 8 1.55 16.19 0.98
C THR A 8 2.28 16.03 -0.36
N ASP A 9 3.56 15.67 -0.32
CA ASP A 9 4.41 15.51 -1.50
C ASP A 9 4.49 14.04 -1.91
N ASN A 10 4.65 13.81 -3.21
CA ASN A 10 4.88 12.48 -3.76
C ASN A 10 6.32 12.02 -3.51
N ASP A 11 6.47 10.76 -3.11
CA ASP A 11 7.74 10.04 -3.11
C ASP A 11 7.46 8.55 -3.41
N SER A 12 8.50 7.84 -3.85
CA SER A 12 8.52 6.40 -4.10
C SER A 12 7.88 5.51 -3.03
N HIS A 13 7.81 5.96 -1.78
CA HIS A 13 7.23 5.19 -0.66
C HIS A 13 6.05 5.91 0.00
N VAL A 14 5.35 6.77 -0.74
CA VAL A 14 4.13 7.40 -0.25
C VAL A 14 2.92 6.57 -0.67
N LEU A 15 2.18 6.07 0.33
CA LEU A 15 0.87 5.45 0.09
C LEU A 15 -0.21 6.52 0.25
N TRP A 16 -0.94 6.77 -0.84
CA TRP A 16 -2.12 7.64 -0.86
C TRP A 16 -3.38 6.81 -0.62
N VAL A 17 -4.17 7.25 0.35
CA VAL A 17 -5.43 6.60 0.73
C VAL A 17 -6.55 7.63 0.68
N GLU A 18 -7.63 7.31 -0.03
CA GLU A 18 -8.86 8.08 0.02
C GLU A 18 -9.60 7.81 1.34
N LYS A 19 -10.00 8.88 2.05
CA LYS A 19 -10.66 8.77 3.35
C LYS A 19 -12.17 9.02 3.27
N TYR A 20 -12.59 10.08 2.57
CA TYR A 20 -13.99 10.47 2.32
C TYR A 20 -14.01 11.62 1.31
N ASP A 21 -15.05 11.69 0.46
CA ASP A 21 -15.35 12.82 -0.42
C ASP A 21 -14.11 13.40 -1.14
N GLU A 22 -13.36 12.56 -1.87
CA GLU A 22 -12.16 12.96 -2.63
C GLU A 22 -11.00 13.51 -1.75
N VAL A 23 -11.06 13.32 -0.43
CA VAL A 23 -9.98 13.69 0.49
C VAL A 23 -8.96 12.57 0.56
N TRP A 24 -7.76 12.87 0.06
CA TRP A 24 -6.60 11.98 0.06
C TRP A 24 -5.66 12.27 1.24
N VAL A 25 -5.14 11.20 1.84
CA VAL A 25 -4.11 11.27 2.89
C VAL A 25 -2.90 10.46 2.45
N GLY A 26 -1.74 11.11 2.35
CA GLY A 26 -0.47 10.47 2.05
C GLY A 26 0.28 10.09 3.32
N ARG A 27 0.89 8.90 3.36
CA ARG A 27 1.87 8.51 4.39
C ARG A 27 3.17 8.04 3.77
N ASP A 28 4.29 8.59 4.25
CA ASP A 28 5.64 8.19 3.86
C ASP A 28 6.10 6.97 4.68
N GLY A 29 6.10 5.79 4.06
CA GLY A 29 6.32 4.51 4.72
C GLY A 29 7.69 4.36 5.37
N LYS A 30 7.71 4.13 6.69
CA LYS A 30 8.92 3.89 7.51
C LYS A 30 9.05 2.46 8.02
N ASN A 31 8.14 1.56 7.65
CA ASN A 31 8.16 0.16 8.07
C ASN A 31 8.30 -0.82 6.88
N LEU A 32 8.27 -2.12 7.17
CA LEU A 32 8.49 -3.18 6.18
C LEU A 32 7.49 -3.17 5.01
N LEU A 33 6.29 -2.62 5.19
CA LEU A 33 5.27 -2.61 4.14
C LEU A 33 5.65 -1.70 2.96
N ARG A 34 6.67 -0.85 3.11
CA ARG A 34 7.24 -0.06 2.03
C ARG A 34 7.94 -0.90 0.95
N TYR A 35 8.25 -2.17 1.23
CA TYR A 35 8.98 -3.07 0.32
C TYR A 35 8.06 -4.03 -0.43
N LEU A 36 6.73 -3.90 -0.31
CA LEU A 36 5.80 -4.69 -1.08
C LEU A 36 5.93 -4.33 -2.55
N ASN A 37 6.15 -5.32 -3.42
CA ASN A 37 6.27 -5.08 -4.86
C ASN A 37 4.90 -5.06 -5.55
N HIS A 38 4.89 -4.50 -6.75
CA HIS A 38 3.73 -4.48 -7.64
C HIS A 38 3.45 -5.84 -8.28
N SER A 39 2.16 -6.20 -8.40
CA SER A 39 1.68 -7.22 -9.32
C SER A 39 0.23 -6.93 -9.74
N THR A 40 -0.11 -7.18 -11.00
CA THR A 40 -1.49 -7.14 -11.52
C THR A 40 -2.35 -8.35 -11.10
N LYS A 41 -1.75 -9.32 -10.41
CA LYS A 41 -2.45 -10.46 -9.78
C LYS A 41 -2.01 -10.59 -8.32
N PRO A 42 -2.27 -9.58 -7.48
CA PRO A 42 -1.71 -9.52 -6.14
C PRO A 42 -2.43 -10.47 -5.19
N GLN A 43 -1.83 -10.67 -4.03
CA GLN A 43 -2.36 -11.48 -2.93
C GLN A 43 -2.80 -10.66 -1.74
N ALA A 44 -2.47 -9.37 -1.73
CA ALA A 44 -2.85 -8.46 -0.68
C ALA A 44 -3.30 -7.11 -1.26
N GLU A 45 -4.10 -6.39 -0.47
CA GLU A 45 -4.57 -5.04 -0.80
C GLU A 45 -4.55 -4.16 0.45
N PHE A 46 -4.46 -2.84 0.24
CA PHE A 46 -4.61 -1.87 1.32
C PHE A 46 -6.07 -1.44 1.45
N VAL A 47 -6.63 -1.63 2.65
CA VAL A 47 -7.89 -0.99 3.06
C VAL A 47 -7.55 0.07 4.09
N GLY A 48 -7.61 1.33 3.66
CA GLY A 48 -6.97 2.40 4.40
C GLY A 48 -5.45 2.19 4.45
N PHE A 49 -4.85 2.31 5.63
CA PHE A 49 -3.42 1.98 5.84
C PHE A 49 -3.18 0.54 6.30
N LYS A 50 -4.20 -0.32 6.30
CA LYS A 50 -4.05 -1.71 6.75
C LYS A 50 -3.95 -2.65 5.55
N LEU A 51 -2.99 -3.56 5.60
CA LEU A 51 -2.80 -4.58 4.58
C LEU A 51 -3.62 -5.83 4.93
N TYR A 52 -4.42 -6.29 3.98
CA TYR A 52 -5.23 -7.50 4.10
C TYR A 52 -4.86 -8.49 3.00
N ALA A 53 -4.89 -9.78 3.32
CA ALA A 53 -4.73 -10.83 2.33
C ALA A 53 -6.06 -11.09 1.62
N MET A 54 -6.03 -11.18 0.29
CA MET A 54 -7.20 -11.50 -0.54
C MET A 54 -7.36 -13.00 -0.79
N ARG A 55 -6.31 -13.78 -0.47
CA ARG A 55 -6.27 -15.25 -0.54
C ARG A 55 -5.28 -15.80 0.49
N ASP A 56 -5.25 -17.11 0.63
CA ASP A 56 -4.20 -17.78 1.41
C ASP A 56 -2.81 -17.52 0.79
N ILE A 57 -1.84 -17.21 1.67
CA ILE A 57 -0.44 -16.94 1.33
C ILE A 57 0.42 -17.94 2.08
N LYS A 58 1.26 -18.68 1.37
CA LYS A 58 2.14 -19.68 2.00
C LYS A 58 3.38 -19.02 2.59
N ALA A 59 3.95 -19.64 3.63
CA ALA A 59 5.23 -19.17 4.16
C ALA A 59 6.32 -19.20 3.07
N GLY A 60 7.05 -18.09 2.93
CA GLY A 60 8.08 -17.89 1.91
C GLY A 60 7.56 -17.41 0.56
N GLU A 61 6.25 -17.32 0.37
CA GLU A 61 5.66 -16.62 -0.77
C GLU A 61 5.87 -15.11 -0.60
N GLU A 62 6.26 -14.43 -1.68
CA GLU A 62 6.31 -12.97 -1.69
C GLU A 62 4.91 -12.40 -1.48
N ILE A 63 4.80 -11.20 -0.90
CA ILE A 63 3.54 -10.46 -0.78
C ILE A 63 3.61 -9.27 -1.72
N THR A 64 2.67 -9.19 -2.67
CA THR A 64 2.54 -8.13 -3.65
C THR A 64 1.17 -7.49 -3.57
N ILE A 65 1.11 -6.24 -4.02
CA ILE A 65 -0.09 -5.40 -4.09
C ILE A 65 -0.26 -4.88 -5.52
N ASP A 66 -1.47 -4.42 -5.86
CA ASP A 66 -1.65 -3.61 -7.06
C ASP A 66 -1.18 -2.18 -6.78
N TYR A 67 -0.38 -1.59 -7.67
CA TYR A 67 0.01 -0.18 -7.56
C TYR A 67 -1.01 0.73 -8.25
N GLY A 68 -1.98 0.15 -8.97
CA GLY A 68 -2.85 0.86 -9.90
C GLY A 68 -2.19 1.03 -11.27
N GLU A 69 -2.92 1.67 -12.17
CA GLU A 69 -2.36 2.09 -13.46
C GLU A 69 -1.42 3.27 -13.23
N GLU A 70 -0.16 3.15 -13.67
CA GLU A 70 0.74 4.31 -13.76
C GLU A 70 0.12 5.33 -14.74
N PRO A 71 0.09 6.64 -14.40
CA PRO A 71 -0.37 7.69 -15.31
C PRO A 71 0.59 7.92 -16.50
#